data_AF-A0A0S7WPS9-F1
#
_entry.id   AF-A0A0S7WPS9-F1
#
_cell.length_a   1.000
_cell.length_b   1.000
_cell.length_c   1.000
_cell.angle_alpha   90.00
_cell.angle_beta   90.00
_cell.angle_gamma   90.00
#
_symmetry.space_group_name_H-M   'P 1'
#
loop_
_entity.id
_entity.type
_entity.pdbx_description
1 polymer ?
#
loop_
_entity_poly.entity_id
_entity_poly.type
_entity_poly.pdbx_seq_one_letter_code
_entity_poly.pdbx_strand_id
1 'polypeptide(L)'
;MKALLEVLNDKGGEANCNDVIDELASRFGLTPEEREIKDNGQYKFNHMCHTARVRLVRKEALATDSPRGIWSLAKVDQWRQPSTTEREGSETLKKNLHDDLKKKMVEIGNKLGYNTSTEEGPEYRHDVLWRTTPYRTPSHVVEVCEGGVLAKDFASLIWARENWNASGILIVTNDRDFEKATRQLSGQTQITIVKAETVDKLHELIMTDLEFLKSIFSE
;
A
#
# COMPACT_ATOMS: atom_id res chain seq x y z
N MET A 1 -9.17 -0.30 15.22
CA MET A 1 -10.13 0.26 14.23
C MET A 1 -11.54 -0.26 14.50
N LYS A 2 -11.77 -1.58 14.57
CA LYS A 2 -13.08 -2.17 14.90
C LYS A 2 -13.67 -1.64 16.23
N ALA A 3 -12.87 -1.64 17.29
CA ALA A 3 -13.28 -1.13 18.61
C ALA A 3 -13.78 0.33 18.61
N LEU A 4 -13.21 1.20 17.77
CA LEU A 4 -13.62 2.61 17.67
C LEU A 4 -15.02 2.73 17.06
N LEU A 5 -15.30 1.94 16.03
CA LEU A 5 -16.63 1.89 15.41
C LEU A 5 -17.67 1.30 16.36
N GLU A 6 -17.31 0.26 17.12
CA GLU A 6 -18.18 -0.33 18.15
C GLU A 6 -18.53 0.71 19.23
N VAL A 7 -17.54 1.43 19.76
CA VAL A 7 -17.79 2.50 20.75
C VAL A 7 -18.69 3.61 20.21
N LEU A 8 -18.51 4.03 18.96
CA LEU A 8 -19.38 5.03 18.35
C LEU A 8 -20.79 4.50 18.13
N ASN A 9 -20.93 3.25 17.71
CA ASN A 9 -22.22 2.59 17.54
C ASN A 9 -22.97 2.48 18.87
N ASP A 10 -22.28 2.09 19.94
CA ASP A 10 -22.83 2.01 21.29
C ASP A 10 -23.26 3.39 21.83
N LYS A 11 -22.63 4.47 21.34
CA LYS A 11 -22.98 5.87 21.65
C LYS A 11 -24.01 6.49 20.69
N GLY A 12 -24.68 5.68 19.87
CA GLY A 12 -25.74 6.16 18.97
C GLY A 12 -25.26 6.71 17.63
N GLY A 13 -24.03 6.39 17.24
CA GLY A 13 -23.45 6.71 15.94
C GLY A 13 -22.75 8.07 15.86
N GLU A 14 -22.81 8.90 16.89
CA GLU A 14 -22.10 10.18 16.99
C GLU A 14 -21.70 10.47 18.44
N ALA A 15 -20.45 10.85 18.68
CA ALA A 15 -19.98 11.22 20.02
C ALA A 15 -18.81 12.19 19.99
N ASN A 16 -18.55 12.84 21.13
CA ASN A 16 -17.32 13.62 21.32
C ASN A 16 -16.09 12.71 21.25
N CYS A 17 -15.03 13.17 20.60
CA CYS A 17 -13.82 12.38 20.42
C CYS A 17 -13.16 12.01 21.75
N ASN A 18 -13.24 12.87 22.77
CA ASN A 18 -12.68 12.57 24.08
C ASN A 18 -13.45 11.43 24.76
N ASP A 19 -14.78 11.47 24.72
CA ASP A 19 -15.63 10.41 25.28
C ASP A 19 -15.41 9.05 24.61
N VAL A 20 -15.13 9.05 23.30
CA VAL A 20 -14.79 7.83 22.55
C VAL A 20 -13.41 7.31 22.96
N ILE A 21 -12.43 8.21 23.13
CA ILE A 21 -11.07 7.85 23.53
C ILE A 21 -11.04 7.34 24.98
N ASP A 22 -11.81 7.95 25.89
CA ASP A 22 -11.95 7.53 27.28
C ASP A 22 -12.58 6.14 27.38
N GLU A 23 -13.66 5.90 26.64
CA GLU A 23 -14.32 4.59 26.57
C GLU A 23 -13.38 3.52 25.99
N LEU A 24 -12.63 3.85 24.93
CA LEU A 24 -11.62 2.95 24.37
C LEU A 24 -10.52 2.66 25.39
N ALA A 25 -10.01 3.67 26.11
CA ALA A 25 -8.99 3.48 27.13
C ALA A 25 -9.48 2.57 28.25
N SER A 26 -10.73 2.74 28.69
CA SER A 26 -11.39 1.88 29.67
C SER A 26 -11.48 0.43 29.18
N ARG A 27 -11.91 0.20 27.93
CA ARG A 27 -12.00 -1.15 27.33
C ARG A 27 -10.67 -1.87 27.25
N PHE A 28 -9.58 -1.13 27.03
CA PHE A 28 -8.23 -1.69 26.99
C PHE A 28 -7.54 -1.73 28.36
N GLY A 29 -8.23 -1.31 29.43
CA GLY A 29 -7.70 -1.32 30.80
C GLY A 29 -6.50 -0.38 31.01
N LEU A 30 -6.43 0.72 30.26
CA LEU A 30 -5.29 1.64 30.29
C LEU A 30 -5.34 2.60 31.48
N THR A 31 -4.22 2.76 32.19
CA THR A 31 -4.11 3.74 33.28
C THR A 31 -3.88 5.17 32.74
N PRO A 32 -4.18 6.23 33.51
CA PRO A 32 -3.89 7.61 33.12
C PRO A 32 -2.41 7.84 32.74
N GLU A 33 -1.49 7.20 33.45
CA GLU A 33 -0.05 7.28 33.20
C GLU A 33 0.34 6.56 31.90
N GLU A 34 -0.42 5.55 31.48
CA GLU A 34 -0.30 4.92 30.16
C GLU A 34 -0.88 5.80 29.04
N ARG A 35 -1.70 6.80 29.40
CA ARG A 35 -2.26 7.81 28.48
C ARG A 35 -1.45 9.11 28.36
N GLU A 36 -0.57 9.47 29.31
CA GLU A 36 0.21 10.74 29.34
C GLU A 36 1.64 10.73 28.77
N ILE A 37 2.00 11.66 27.88
CA ILE A 37 3.30 11.71 27.15
C ILE A 37 4.52 11.44 28.06
N LYS A 38 5.45 10.58 27.61
CA LYS A 38 6.83 10.54 28.13
C LYS A 38 7.73 11.39 27.22
N ASP A 39 8.74 12.04 27.79
CA ASP A 39 9.65 12.99 27.12
C ASP A 39 10.41 12.45 25.90
N ASN A 40 10.30 11.16 25.61
CA ASN A 40 11.02 10.47 24.53
C ASN A 40 10.26 10.41 23.18
N GLY A 41 9.11 11.08 23.04
CA GLY A 41 8.40 11.20 21.77
C GLY A 41 7.68 9.92 21.29
N GLN A 42 7.48 8.91 22.17
CA GLN A 42 6.68 7.75 21.83
C GLN A 42 5.18 8.11 21.73
N TYR A 43 4.59 7.85 20.55
CA TYR A 43 3.20 8.17 20.23
C TYR A 43 2.21 7.43 21.15
N LYS A 44 1.45 8.18 21.96
CA LYS A 44 0.45 7.62 22.88
C LYS A 44 -0.91 7.33 22.25
N PHE A 45 -1.66 6.49 22.96
CA PHE A 45 -2.98 5.96 22.63
C PHE A 45 -3.97 6.98 22.03
N ASN A 46 -4.04 8.21 22.55
CA ASN A 46 -4.90 9.26 21.99
C ASN A 46 -4.52 9.60 20.55
N HIS A 47 -3.22 9.74 20.26
CA HIS A 47 -2.71 9.96 18.91
C HIS A 47 -3.06 8.79 18.00
N MET A 48 -2.92 7.55 18.48
CA MET A 48 -3.33 6.36 17.73
C MET A 48 -4.83 6.35 17.42
N CYS A 49 -5.68 6.81 18.36
CA CYS A 49 -7.11 6.94 18.14
C CYS A 49 -7.42 8.00 17.06
N HIS A 50 -6.73 9.15 17.08
CA HIS A 50 -6.85 10.14 16.01
C HIS A 50 -6.36 9.62 14.66
N THR A 51 -5.25 8.88 14.61
CA THR A 51 -4.77 8.21 13.39
C THR A 51 -5.79 7.17 12.90
N ALA A 52 -6.38 6.39 13.80
CA ALA A 52 -7.41 5.42 13.49
C ALA A 52 -8.66 6.10 12.91
N ARG A 53 -9.09 7.25 13.47
CA ARG A 53 -10.17 8.06 12.91
C ARG A 53 -9.86 8.50 11.48
N VAL A 54 -8.67 9.04 11.21
CA VAL A 54 -8.27 9.44 9.84
C VAL A 54 -8.36 8.26 8.86
N ARG A 55 -7.94 7.06 9.29
CA ARG A 55 -8.03 5.85 8.47
C ARG A 55 -9.49 5.42 8.23
N LEU A 56 -10.36 5.55 9.23
CA LEU A 56 -11.77 5.19 9.11
C LEU A 56 -12.56 6.18 8.25
N VAL A 57 -12.23 7.47 8.28
CA VAL A 57 -12.77 8.48 7.35
C VAL A 57 -12.41 8.12 5.90
N ARG A 58 -11.15 7.73 5.64
CA ARG A 58 -10.73 7.27 4.30
C ARG A 58 -11.43 6.00 3.83
N LYS A 59 -11.92 5.19 4.77
CA LYS A 59 -12.70 3.98 4.50
C LYS A 59 -14.20 4.26 4.45
N GLU A 60 -14.59 5.53 4.47
CA GLU A 60 -15.99 5.98 4.47
C GLU A 60 -16.82 5.44 5.65
N ALA A 61 -16.15 4.93 6.68
CA ALA A 61 -16.78 4.38 7.88
C ALA A 61 -17.13 5.48 8.89
N LEU A 62 -16.45 6.63 8.81
CA LEU A 62 -16.74 7.84 9.58
C LEU A 62 -16.99 9.01 8.64
N ALA A 63 -17.85 9.93 9.05
CA ALA A 63 -18.13 11.15 8.33
C ALA A 63 -16.88 12.03 8.23
N THR A 64 -16.69 12.63 7.04
CA THR A 64 -15.57 13.55 6.77
C THR A 64 -15.87 14.96 7.27
N ASP A 65 -17.14 15.31 7.34
CA ASP A 65 -17.70 16.64 7.63
C ASP A 65 -18.28 16.77 9.06
N SER A 66 -17.95 15.83 9.96
CA SER A 66 -18.35 15.94 11.37
C SER A 66 -17.83 17.26 11.99
N PRO A 67 -18.63 17.92 12.86
CA PRO A 67 -18.19 19.09 13.61
C PRO A 67 -16.87 18.85 14.36
N ARG A 68 -16.11 19.92 14.59
CA ARG A 68 -14.81 19.82 15.28
C ARG A 68 -14.98 19.19 16.66
N GLY A 69 -14.19 18.15 16.93
CA GLY A 69 -14.25 17.41 18.19
C GLY A 69 -15.37 16.36 18.27
N ILE A 70 -16.19 16.24 17.23
CA ILE A 70 -17.23 15.22 17.11
C ILE A 70 -16.79 14.19 16.08
N TRP A 71 -16.93 12.90 16.43
CA TRP A 71 -16.77 11.80 15.50
C TRP A 71 -18.13 11.17 15.27
N SER A 72 -18.54 11.04 14.02
CA SER A 72 -19.77 10.36 13.65
C SER A 72 -19.53 9.29 12.59
N LEU A 73 -20.34 8.24 12.66
CA LEU A 73 -20.52 7.30 11.57
C LEU A 73 -21.02 8.07 10.35
N ALA A 74 -20.61 7.66 9.15
CA ALA A 74 -21.12 8.26 7.93
C ALA A 74 -22.67 8.12 7.88
N LYS A 75 -23.39 9.22 7.60
CA LYS A 75 -24.87 9.19 7.52
C LYS A 75 -25.29 8.34 6.33
N VAL A 76 -26.04 7.29 6.65
CA VAL A 76 -26.66 6.39 5.67
C VAL A 76 -27.87 7.09 5.06
N ASP A 77 -27.69 7.70 3.89
CA ASP A 77 -28.79 7.97 2.95
C ASP A 77 -28.58 7.31 1.57
N GLN A 78 -27.56 6.47 1.44
CA GLN A 78 -27.38 5.60 0.29
C GLN A 78 -26.83 4.23 0.72
N TRP A 79 -27.65 3.45 1.41
CA TRP A 79 -27.57 2.01 1.23
C TRP A 79 -28.12 1.68 -0.17
N ARG A 80 -27.25 1.68 -1.19
CA ARG A 80 -27.33 0.56 -2.13
C ARG A 80 -27.04 -0.65 -1.27
N GLN A 81 -28.00 -1.58 -1.18
CA GLN A 81 -27.67 -2.90 -0.69
C GLN A 81 -26.40 -3.35 -1.43
N PRO A 82 -25.33 -3.77 -0.74
CA PRO A 82 -24.40 -4.67 -1.40
C PRO A 82 -25.25 -5.88 -1.72
N SER A 83 -25.53 -6.10 -3.00
CA SER A 83 -25.90 -7.44 -3.45
C SER A 83 -24.91 -8.39 -2.79
N THR A 84 -25.41 -9.42 -2.13
CA THR A 84 -24.63 -10.53 -1.58
C THR A 84 -23.92 -11.35 -2.67
N THR A 85 -23.64 -10.72 -3.82
CA THR A 85 -23.05 -11.28 -5.03
C THR A 85 -21.77 -10.54 -5.44
N GLU A 86 -21.42 -9.39 -4.84
CA GLU A 86 -20.27 -8.57 -5.33
C GLU A 86 -19.09 -8.42 -4.37
N ARG A 87 -19.24 -8.70 -3.06
CA ARG A 87 -18.12 -8.56 -2.10
C ARG A 87 -17.09 -9.67 -2.16
N GLU A 88 -17.46 -10.88 -2.54
CA GLU A 88 -16.47 -11.91 -2.86
C GLU A 88 -15.69 -11.56 -4.13
N GLY A 89 -16.25 -10.75 -5.04
CA GLY A 89 -15.59 -10.29 -6.25
C GLY A 89 -14.55 -9.20 -6.03
N SER A 90 -14.78 -8.17 -5.21
CA SER A 90 -13.86 -7.02 -5.11
C SER A 90 -12.56 -7.30 -4.35
N GLU A 91 -12.61 -8.12 -3.30
CA GLU A 91 -11.41 -8.47 -2.52
C GLU A 91 -10.59 -9.58 -3.20
N THR A 92 -11.25 -10.48 -3.95
CA THR A 92 -10.57 -11.39 -4.88
C THR A 92 -10.03 -10.66 -6.11
N LEU A 93 -10.73 -9.66 -6.67
CA LEU A 93 -10.26 -8.83 -7.80
C LEU A 93 -9.03 -7.97 -7.43
N LYS A 94 -9.00 -7.38 -6.22
CA LYS A 94 -7.83 -6.61 -5.76
C LYS A 94 -6.63 -7.49 -5.46
N LYS A 95 -6.83 -8.62 -4.78
CA LYS A 95 -5.77 -9.61 -4.58
C LYS A 95 -5.26 -10.16 -5.92
N ASN A 96 -6.16 -10.31 -6.89
CA ASN A 96 -5.81 -10.70 -8.25
C ASN A 96 -4.97 -9.63 -8.95
N LEU A 97 -5.23 -8.32 -8.79
CA LEU A 97 -4.43 -7.29 -9.47
C LEU A 97 -2.96 -7.28 -9.01
N HIS A 98 -2.70 -7.29 -7.70
CA HIS A 98 -1.35 -7.34 -7.17
C HIS A 98 -0.58 -8.57 -7.67
N ASP A 99 -1.20 -9.75 -7.55
CA ASP A 99 -0.59 -11.02 -7.95
C ASP A 99 -0.45 -11.13 -9.48
N ASP A 100 -1.37 -10.56 -10.25
CA ASP A 100 -1.31 -10.48 -11.71
C ASP A 100 -0.16 -9.59 -12.17
N LEU A 101 0.03 -8.41 -11.54
CA LEU A 101 1.17 -7.54 -11.82
C LEU A 101 2.50 -8.21 -11.47
N LYS A 102 2.57 -8.92 -10.33
CA LYS A 102 3.74 -9.75 -9.98
C LYS A 102 4.03 -10.78 -11.06
N LYS A 103 3.01 -11.54 -11.46
CA LYS A 103 3.12 -12.58 -12.49
C LYS A 103 3.59 -12.01 -13.82
N LYS A 104 3.02 -10.88 -14.27
CA LYS A 104 3.45 -10.18 -15.49
C LYS A 104 4.92 -9.78 -15.42
N MET A 105 5.38 -9.26 -14.28
CA MET A 105 6.78 -8.87 -14.10
C MET A 105 7.73 -10.07 -14.05
N VAL A 106 7.30 -11.20 -13.50
CA VAL A 106 8.04 -12.47 -13.60
C VAL A 106 8.17 -12.91 -15.05
N GLU A 107 7.07 -12.90 -15.81
CA GLU A 107 7.05 -13.31 -17.21
C GLU A 107 7.89 -12.37 -18.09
N ILE A 108 7.78 -11.05 -17.90
CA ILE A 108 8.63 -10.05 -18.55
C ILE A 108 10.11 -10.34 -18.27
N GLY A 109 10.48 -10.49 -16.99
CA GLY A 109 11.86 -10.74 -16.60
C GLY A 109 12.42 -12.01 -17.25
N ASN A 110 11.65 -13.10 -17.22
CA ASN A 110 12.04 -14.37 -17.85
C ASN A 110 12.22 -14.24 -19.38
N LYS A 111 11.31 -13.52 -20.06
CA LYS A 111 11.41 -13.28 -21.51
C LYS A 111 12.62 -12.42 -21.88
N LEU A 112 12.99 -11.49 -21.02
CA LEU A 112 14.20 -10.67 -21.16
C LEU A 112 15.48 -11.41 -20.74
N GLY A 113 15.39 -12.68 -20.31
CA GLY A 113 16.56 -13.51 -19.97
C GLY A 113 17.02 -13.42 -18.51
N TYR A 114 16.23 -12.81 -17.63
CA TYR A 114 16.52 -12.79 -16.19
C TYR A 114 16.07 -14.07 -15.49
N ASN A 115 16.74 -14.38 -14.37
CA ASN A 115 16.28 -15.35 -13.40
C ASN A 115 15.39 -14.63 -12.39
N THR A 116 14.11 -14.97 -12.37
CA THR A 116 13.12 -14.27 -11.54
C THR A 116 12.72 -15.08 -10.31
N SER A 117 12.48 -14.39 -9.19
CA SER A 117 11.88 -14.97 -7.99
C SER A 117 10.88 -14.00 -7.36
N THR A 118 9.95 -14.53 -6.56
CA THR A 118 8.93 -13.75 -5.87
C THR A 118 9.08 -13.87 -4.35
N GLU A 119 8.70 -12.82 -3.65
CA GLU A 119 8.60 -12.79 -2.18
C GLU A 119 9.87 -13.22 -1.42
N GLU A 120 11.02 -12.71 -1.83
CA GLU A 120 12.33 -13.07 -1.30
C GLU A 120 13.10 -11.83 -0.83
N GLY A 121 13.90 -12.00 0.23
CA GLY A 121 14.87 -11.01 0.69
C GLY A 121 15.11 -11.10 2.20
N PRO A 122 16.31 -10.75 2.69
CA PRO A 122 16.70 -10.94 4.09
C PRO A 122 16.08 -9.91 5.03
N GLU A 123 16.01 -8.64 4.61
CA GLU A 123 15.47 -7.52 5.42
C GLU A 123 14.06 -7.14 4.96
N TYR A 124 13.88 -7.02 3.64
CA TYR A 124 12.60 -6.76 3.01
C TYR A 124 12.21 -7.96 2.16
N ARG A 125 10.93 -8.34 2.26
CA ARG A 125 10.35 -9.34 1.38
C ARG A 125 9.84 -8.63 0.14
N HIS A 126 10.63 -8.68 -0.93
CA HIS A 126 10.36 -7.97 -2.17
C HIS A 126 9.37 -8.72 -3.05
N ASP A 127 8.54 -8.00 -3.78
CA ASP A 127 7.49 -8.60 -4.60
C ASP A 127 8.06 -9.44 -5.75
N VAL A 128 8.99 -8.88 -6.53
CA VAL A 128 9.71 -9.61 -7.59
C VAL A 128 11.17 -9.20 -7.63
N LEU A 129 12.06 -10.18 -7.78
CA LEU A 129 13.50 -9.99 -7.96
C LEU A 129 13.93 -10.50 -9.32
N TRP A 130 14.73 -9.72 -10.05
CA TRP A 130 15.37 -10.17 -11.29
C TRP A 130 16.88 -10.26 -11.09
N ARG A 131 17.47 -11.38 -11.50
CA ARG A 131 18.92 -11.63 -11.46
C ARG A 131 19.45 -11.96 -12.83
N THR A 132 20.63 -11.45 -13.16
CA THR A 132 21.35 -11.84 -14.38
C THR A 132 21.84 -13.30 -14.31
N THR A 133 22.11 -13.80 -13.10
CA THR A 133 22.44 -15.21 -12.82
C THR A 133 21.85 -15.62 -11.48
N PRO A 134 21.50 -16.91 -11.25
CA PRO A 134 20.83 -17.35 -10.03
C PRO A 134 21.56 -17.03 -8.72
N TYR A 135 22.90 -16.95 -8.76
CA TYR A 135 23.76 -16.82 -7.59
C TYR A 135 24.19 -15.38 -7.28
N ARG A 136 23.85 -14.42 -8.13
CA ARG A 136 24.15 -13.00 -7.88
C ARG A 136 23.04 -12.32 -7.10
N THR A 137 23.39 -11.21 -6.46
CA THR A 137 22.40 -10.27 -5.94
C THR A 137 21.48 -9.79 -7.07
N PRO A 138 20.21 -9.45 -6.76
CA PRO A 138 19.28 -8.92 -7.76
C PRO A 138 19.86 -7.71 -8.50
N SER A 139 19.68 -7.68 -9.81
CA SER A 139 19.96 -6.50 -10.62
C SER A 139 18.76 -5.56 -10.66
N HIS A 140 17.55 -6.10 -10.52
CA HIS A 140 16.33 -5.32 -10.39
C HIS A 140 15.46 -5.83 -9.24
N VAL A 141 14.81 -4.90 -8.57
CA VAL A 141 13.80 -5.16 -7.54
C VAL A 141 12.52 -4.45 -7.93
N VAL A 142 11.41 -5.17 -7.89
CA VAL A 142 10.08 -4.67 -8.23
C VAL A 142 9.21 -4.71 -6.97
N GLU A 143 8.49 -3.61 -6.74
CA GLU A 143 7.45 -3.51 -5.70
C GLU A 143 6.13 -3.06 -6.33
N VAL A 144 5.03 -3.72 -5.96
CA VAL A 144 3.67 -3.41 -6.40
C VAL A 144 2.91 -2.70 -5.27
N CYS A 145 2.83 -1.38 -5.35
CA CYS A 145 2.17 -0.55 -4.35
C CYS A 145 0.66 -0.47 -4.62
N GLU A 146 -0.12 -1.17 -3.80
CA GLU A 146 -1.58 -1.02 -3.73
C GLU A 146 -2.02 -0.16 -2.53
N GLY A 147 -2.52 1.05 -2.80
CA GLY A 147 -3.44 1.75 -1.91
C GLY A 147 -2.96 1.98 -0.47
N GLY A 148 -1.75 2.51 -0.27
CA GLY A 148 -1.40 3.19 0.99
C GLY A 148 -0.12 2.79 1.71
N VAL A 149 0.74 1.95 1.12
CA VAL A 149 1.99 1.49 1.76
C VAL A 149 3.25 1.96 1.04
N LEU A 150 3.12 2.98 0.17
CA LEU A 150 4.19 3.60 -0.60
C LEU A 150 5.51 3.84 0.17
N ALA A 151 5.43 4.23 1.45
CA ALA A 151 6.62 4.49 2.26
C ALA A 151 7.45 3.22 2.55
N LYS A 152 6.79 2.08 2.77
CA LYS A 152 7.47 0.78 2.99
C LYS A 152 8.12 0.32 1.70
N ASP A 153 7.35 0.36 0.60
CA ASP A 153 7.83 -0.09 -0.72
C ASP A 153 9.01 0.79 -1.14
N PHE A 154 8.94 2.09 -0.87
CA PHE A 154 10.05 3.01 -1.09
C PHE A 154 11.29 2.69 -0.24
N ALA A 155 11.12 2.46 1.07
CA ALA A 155 12.23 2.08 1.95
C ALA A 155 12.91 0.80 1.47
N SER A 156 12.12 -0.17 1.00
CA SER A 156 12.63 -1.43 0.47
C SER A 156 13.46 -1.23 -0.82
N LEU A 157 12.99 -0.37 -1.74
CA LEU A 157 13.72 -0.07 -2.98
C LEU A 157 15.00 0.73 -2.72
N ILE A 158 14.99 1.67 -1.78
CA ILE A 158 16.21 2.37 -1.34
C ILE A 158 17.21 1.36 -0.77
N TRP A 159 16.75 0.47 0.12
CA TRP A 159 17.61 -0.54 0.71
C TRP A 159 18.22 -1.46 -0.35
N ALA A 160 17.42 -1.94 -1.31
CA ALA A 160 17.90 -2.79 -2.40
C ALA A 160 18.95 -2.08 -3.26
N ARG A 161 18.75 -0.79 -3.55
CA ARG A 161 19.75 0.02 -4.24
C ARG A 161 21.04 0.12 -3.42
N GLU A 162 20.95 0.45 -2.13
CA GLU A 162 22.13 0.69 -1.30
C GLU A 162 22.92 -0.58 -0.99
N ASN A 163 22.26 -1.74 -0.90
CA ASN A 163 22.89 -3.00 -0.51
C ASN A 163 23.22 -3.91 -1.70
N TRP A 164 22.44 -3.86 -2.78
CA TRP A 164 22.65 -4.71 -3.95
C TRP A 164 23.06 -3.94 -5.21
N ASN A 165 23.06 -2.60 -5.16
CA ASN A 165 23.19 -1.74 -6.34
C ASN A 165 22.15 -2.10 -7.43
N ALA A 166 20.95 -2.48 -6.99
CA ALA A 166 19.85 -2.88 -7.85
C ALA A 166 19.08 -1.67 -8.36
N SER A 167 18.57 -1.75 -9.59
CA SER A 167 17.57 -0.82 -10.11
C SER A 167 16.20 -1.12 -9.51
N GLY A 168 15.52 -0.10 -9.01
CA GLY A 168 14.18 -0.24 -8.44
C GLY A 168 13.08 0.02 -9.47
N ILE A 169 12.01 -0.77 -9.43
CA ILE A 169 10.80 -0.54 -10.20
C ILE A 169 9.63 -0.49 -9.22
N LEU A 170 8.99 0.66 -9.12
CA LEU A 170 7.79 0.85 -8.31
C LEU A 170 6.55 0.90 -9.21
N ILE A 171 5.67 -0.09 -9.07
CA ILE A 171 4.40 -0.16 -9.78
C ILE A 171 3.32 0.43 -8.89
N VAL A 172 2.57 1.40 -9.40
CA VAL A 172 1.44 2.02 -8.69
C VAL A 172 0.12 1.80 -9.45
N THR A 173 -0.95 1.58 -8.69
CA THR A 173 -2.26 1.22 -9.27
C THR A 173 -3.22 2.41 -9.44
N ASN A 174 -2.85 3.60 -8.95
CA ASN A 174 -3.69 4.80 -9.08
C ASN A 174 -2.87 6.08 -9.26
N ASP A 175 -3.49 7.08 -9.88
CA ASP A 175 -2.84 8.36 -10.22
C ASP A 175 -2.37 9.14 -9.01
N ARG A 176 -3.11 9.09 -7.90
CA ARG A 176 -2.75 9.77 -6.67
C ARG A 176 -1.43 9.24 -6.11
N ASP A 177 -1.27 7.92 -6.07
CA ASP A 177 -0.03 7.29 -5.62
C ASP A 177 1.10 7.50 -6.62
N PHE A 178 0.81 7.56 -7.93
CA PHE A 178 1.79 7.94 -8.95
C PHE A 178 2.35 9.35 -8.75
N GLU A 179 1.48 10.35 -8.57
CA GLU A 179 1.90 11.72 -8.31
C GLU A 179 2.69 11.83 -7.00
N LYS A 180 2.21 11.15 -5.95
CA LYS A 180 2.87 11.15 -4.65
C LYS A 180 4.26 10.50 -4.73
N ALA A 181 4.37 9.35 -5.38
CA ALA A 181 5.63 8.65 -5.61
C ALA A 181 6.59 9.54 -6.39
N THR A 182 6.14 10.12 -7.50
CA THR A 182 6.95 11.00 -8.36
C THR A 182 7.50 12.21 -7.59
N ARG A 183 6.68 12.84 -6.74
CA ARG A 183 7.14 13.95 -5.88
C ARG A 183 8.15 13.51 -4.82
N GLN A 184 7.98 12.32 -4.25
CA GLN A 184 8.89 11.81 -3.21
C GLN A 184 10.21 11.29 -3.76
N LEU A 185 10.20 10.82 -5.01
CA LEU A 185 11.32 10.17 -5.71
C LEU A 185 12.03 11.11 -6.69
N SER A 186 11.64 12.39 -6.75
CA SER A 186 12.31 13.36 -7.61
C SER A 186 13.80 13.43 -7.26
N GLY A 187 14.65 12.92 -8.17
CA GLY A 187 16.11 12.84 -7.99
C GLY A 187 16.67 11.44 -7.73
N GLN A 188 15.84 10.41 -7.53
CA GLN A 188 16.30 9.03 -7.39
C GLN A 188 16.45 8.36 -8.78
N THR A 189 17.61 8.50 -9.39
CA THR A 189 17.84 8.12 -10.81
C THR A 189 17.78 6.62 -11.10
N GLN A 190 17.91 5.77 -10.08
CA GLN A 190 17.87 4.30 -10.21
C GLN A 190 16.51 3.68 -9.83
N ILE A 191 15.50 4.49 -9.50
CA ILE A 191 14.14 4.00 -9.21
C ILE A 191 13.19 4.52 -10.27
N THR A 192 12.61 3.62 -11.05
CA THR A 192 11.59 3.93 -12.06
C THR A 192 10.21 3.70 -11.49
N ILE A 193 9.32 4.68 -11.68
CA ILE A 193 7.92 4.61 -11.24
C ILE A 193 7.05 4.39 -12.47
N VAL A 194 6.22 3.37 -12.44
CA VAL A 194 5.32 3.03 -13.55
C VAL A 194 3.90 2.79 -13.05
N LYS A 195 2.92 3.08 -13.90
CA LYS A 195 1.53 2.73 -13.62
C LYS A 195 1.28 1.27 -13.99
N ALA A 196 0.32 0.63 -13.33
CA ALA A 196 -0.13 -0.73 -13.66
C ALA A 196 -0.44 -0.89 -15.16
N GLU A 197 -1.15 0.06 -15.76
CA GLU A 197 -1.47 0.05 -17.20
C GLU A 197 -0.23 0.06 -18.11
N THR A 198 0.88 0.63 -17.65
CA THR A 198 2.16 0.60 -18.38
C THR A 198 2.77 -0.80 -18.34
N VAL A 199 2.65 -1.50 -17.22
CA VAL A 199 3.07 -2.90 -17.08
C VAL A 199 2.25 -3.79 -17.99
N ASP A 200 0.93 -3.57 -18.07
CA ASP A 200 0.05 -4.32 -18.97
C ASP A 200 0.47 -4.18 -20.43
N LYS A 201 0.68 -2.95 -20.89
CA LYS A 201 1.12 -2.66 -22.27
C LYS A 201 2.50 -3.25 -22.56
N LEU A 202 3.43 -3.14 -21.61
CA LEU A 202 4.77 -3.69 -21.76
C LEU A 202 4.74 -5.21 -21.83
N HIS A 203 3.92 -5.84 -20.98
CA HIS A 203 3.73 -7.29 -20.95
C HIS A 203 3.18 -7.78 -22.29
N GLU A 204 2.09 -7.19 -22.78
CA GLU A 204 1.50 -7.54 -24.08
C GLU A 204 2.51 -7.43 -25.22
N LEU A 205 3.26 -6.33 -25.27
CA LEU A 205 4.27 -6.08 -26.30
C LEU A 205 5.43 -7.08 -26.24
N ILE A 206 5.96 -7.36 -25.05
CA ILE A 206 7.04 -8.34 -24.88
C ILE A 206 6.56 -9.76 -25.19
N MET A 207 5.32 -10.11 -24.85
CA MET A 207 4.82 -11.45 -25.13
C MET A 207 4.55 -11.68 -26.62
N THR A 208 4.21 -10.62 -27.37
CA THR A 208 3.86 -10.70 -28.79
C THR A 208 5.06 -10.52 -29.70
N ASP A 209 5.87 -9.49 -29.46
CA ASP A 209 6.80 -8.94 -30.45
C ASP A 209 8.23 -8.76 -29.91
N LEU A 210 8.67 -9.62 -28.98
CA LEU A 210 10.00 -9.49 -28.37
C LEU A 210 11.14 -9.45 -29.39
N GLU A 211 11.09 -10.28 -30.44
CA GLU A 211 12.16 -10.31 -31.44
C GLU A 211 12.19 -9.03 -32.28
N PHE A 212 11.03 -8.43 -32.56
CA PHE A 212 10.97 -7.12 -33.17
C PHE A 212 11.56 -6.05 -32.25
N LEU A 213 11.21 -6.04 -30.97
CA LEU A 213 11.82 -5.13 -29.99
C LEU A 213 13.34 -5.30 -29.94
N LYS A 214 13.84 -6.53 -29.85
CA LYS A 214 15.28 -6.80 -29.90
C LYS A 214 15.89 -6.25 -31.18
N SER A 215 15.25 -6.41 -32.34
CA SER A 215 15.79 -5.89 -33.61
C SER A 215 15.97 -4.37 -33.64
N ILE A 216 15.20 -3.62 -32.85
CA ILE A 216 15.31 -2.15 -32.75
C ILE A 216 16.44 -1.74 -31.80
N PHE A 217 16.66 -2.51 -30.73
CA PHE A 217 17.57 -2.14 -29.64
C PHE A 217 18.88 -2.96 -29.59
N SER A 218 19.05 -3.92 -30.50
CA SER A 218 20.31 -4.64 -30.66
C SER A 218 21.22 -3.81 -31.58
N GLU A 219 22.15 -3.07 -30.98
CA GLU A 219 23.36 -2.62 -31.68
C GLU A 219 24.34 -3.78 -31.88
#